data_AF-A0A5R9H034-F1
#
_entry.id   AF-A0A5R9H034-F1
#
_cell.length_a   1.000
_cell.length_b   1.000
_cell.length_c   1.000
_cell.angle_alpha   90.00
_cell.angle_beta   90.00
_cell.angle_gamma   90.00
#
_symmetry.space_group_name_H-M   'P 1'
#
loop_
_entity.id
_entity.type
_entity.pdbx_description
1 polymer ?
#
loop_
_entity_poly.entity_id
_entity_poly.type
_entity_poly.pdbx_seq_one_letter_code
_entity_poly.pdbx_strand_id
1 'polypeptide(L)'
;MKLFFRFFFSKFHLYIHNLFLKSLRFYHIRAFIHINKQISSNINLKFYIRIKMYKRILFILTFISTLFFTACTKSNALEEASFKALEFNSKEILNSPKVANISFGKDLKVYGNLGCNNFFGTYLIEKSNLVIGEVGSTMMMCKDMETEREFLNVLESVKTYTIKENNLIFFDKDNKIIAKFVKE
;
A
#
# COMPACT_ATOMS: atom_id res chain seq x y z
N MET A 1 102.30 -0.95 34.20
CA MET A 1 101.22 -1.97 34.03
C MET A 1 99.85 -1.54 34.58
N LYS A 2 99.75 -0.80 35.70
CA LYS A 2 98.45 -0.39 36.32
C LYS A 2 97.61 0.63 35.52
N LEU A 3 98.21 1.57 34.79
CA LEU A 3 97.46 2.59 34.04
C LEU A 3 96.73 2.03 32.79
N PHE A 4 97.31 1.03 32.13
CA PHE A 4 96.75 0.47 30.90
C PHE A 4 95.47 -0.35 31.14
N PHE A 5 95.45 -1.13 32.23
CA PHE A 5 94.27 -1.88 32.67
C PHE A 5 93.10 -0.97 33.05
N ARG A 6 93.37 0.16 33.71
CA ARG A 6 92.33 1.11 34.16
C ARG A 6 91.65 1.83 32.99
N PHE A 7 92.40 2.11 31.92
CA PHE A 7 91.87 2.71 30.69
C PHE A 7 91.02 1.72 29.87
N PHE A 8 91.45 0.46 29.79
CA PHE A 8 90.72 -0.59 29.09
C PHE A 8 89.40 -0.94 29.79
N PHE A 9 89.42 -1.05 31.13
CA PHE A 9 88.21 -1.28 31.93
C PHE A 9 87.21 -0.13 31.83
N SER A 10 87.69 1.12 31.80
CA SER A 10 86.82 2.30 31.63
C SER A 10 86.13 2.32 30.26
N LYS A 11 86.88 2.07 29.17
CA LYS A 11 86.28 2.01 27.82
C LYS A 11 85.35 0.82 27.67
N PHE A 12 85.67 -0.32 28.27
CA PHE A 12 84.82 -1.51 28.26
C PHE A 12 83.51 -1.27 29.03
N HIS A 13 83.58 -0.63 30.21
CA HIS A 13 82.39 -0.27 30.98
C HIS A 13 81.50 0.74 30.24
N LEU A 14 82.10 1.72 29.54
CA LEU A 14 81.37 2.68 28.72
C LEU A 14 80.71 2.00 27.50
N TYR A 15 81.38 1.01 26.91
CA TYR A 15 80.87 0.22 25.80
C TYR A 15 79.67 -0.64 26.22
N ILE A 16 79.78 -1.37 27.34
CA ILE A 16 78.70 -2.19 27.91
C ILE A 16 77.48 -1.30 28.25
N HIS A 17 77.71 -0.14 28.87
CA HIS A 17 76.64 0.78 29.22
C HIS A 17 75.91 1.35 27.99
N ASN A 18 76.65 1.72 26.94
CA ASN A 18 76.05 2.17 25.67
C ASN A 18 75.32 1.04 24.93
N LEU A 19 75.80 -0.21 25.02
CA LEU A 19 75.13 -1.38 24.46
C LEU A 19 73.80 -1.65 25.18
N PHE A 20 73.80 -1.54 26.52
CA PHE A 20 72.61 -1.71 27.35
C PHE A 20 71.57 -0.60 27.09
N LEU A 21 71.99 0.66 26.99
CA LEU A 21 71.09 1.77 26.64
C LEU A 21 70.49 1.64 25.24
N LYS A 22 71.26 1.16 24.25
CA LYS A 22 70.73 0.86 22.90
C LYS A 22 69.70 -0.26 22.95
N SER A 23 69.99 -1.34 23.67
CA SER A 23 69.08 -2.47 23.92
C SER A 23 67.74 -2.01 24.53
N LEU A 24 67.79 -1.20 25.60
CA LEU A 24 66.60 -0.67 26.27
C LEU A 24 65.76 0.20 25.31
N ARG A 25 66.42 1.06 24.52
CA ARG A 25 65.76 1.94 23.55
C ARG A 25 65.05 1.16 22.45
N PHE A 26 65.65 0.07 21.95
CA PHE A 26 65.00 -0.83 20.99
C PHE A 26 63.80 -1.57 21.60
N TYR A 27 63.89 -1.99 22.86
CA TYR A 27 62.78 -2.63 23.57
C TYR A 27 61.58 -1.68 23.72
N HIS A 28 61.81 -0.44 24.16
CA HIS A 28 60.73 0.56 24.28
C HIS A 28 60.09 0.93 22.94
N ILE A 29 60.88 1.07 21.86
CA ILE A 29 60.35 1.34 20.52
C ILE A 29 59.49 0.17 20.02
N ARG A 30 59.93 -1.09 20.21
CA ARG A 30 59.14 -2.27 19.82
C ARG A 30 57.85 -2.39 20.63
N ALA A 31 57.90 -2.15 21.94
CA ALA A 31 56.72 -2.14 22.79
C ALA A 31 55.71 -1.05 22.36
N PHE A 32 56.19 0.16 22.08
CA PHE A 32 55.35 1.27 21.60
C PHE A 32 54.71 0.98 20.23
N ILE A 33 55.45 0.39 19.29
CA ILE A 33 54.90 -0.03 17.99
C ILE A 33 53.84 -1.11 18.16
N HIS A 34 54.07 -2.10 19.02
CA HIS A 34 53.10 -3.17 19.27
C HIS A 34 51.82 -2.64 19.93
N ILE A 35 51.94 -1.76 20.93
CA ILE A 35 50.81 -1.12 21.61
C ILE A 35 50.01 -0.25 20.62
N ASN A 36 50.67 0.59 19.82
CA ASN A 36 49.98 1.42 18.83
C ASN A 36 49.31 0.59 17.72
N LYS A 37 49.94 -0.51 17.29
CA LYS A 37 49.34 -1.44 16.32
C LYS A 37 48.09 -2.10 16.90
N GLN A 38 48.13 -2.49 18.17
CA GLN A 38 46.99 -3.10 18.85
C GLN A 38 45.86 -2.10 19.10
N ILE A 39 46.17 -0.87 19.52
CA ILE A 39 45.20 0.23 19.66
C ILE A 39 44.56 0.58 18.31
N SER A 40 45.37 0.70 17.25
CA SER A 40 44.88 0.96 15.88
C SER A 40 43.95 -0.14 15.38
N SER A 41 44.28 -1.42 15.62
CA SER A 41 43.41 -2.55 15.26
C SER A 41 42.06 -2.53 15.99
N ASN A 42 42.04 -2.20 17.28
CA ASN A 42 40.83 -2.11 18.09
C ASN A 42 39.95 -0.91 17.69
N ILE A 43 40.54 0.22 17.32
CA ILE A 43 39.80 1.41 16.83
C ILE A 43 39.15 1.09 15.48
N ASN A 44 39.90 0.50 14.55
CA ASN A 44 39.38 0.11 13.23
C ASN A 44 38.25 -0.93 13.35
N LEU A 45 38.35 -1.87 14.28
CA LEU A 45 37.31 -2.86 14.53
C LEU A 45 36.04 -2.22 15.11
N LYS A 46 36.15 -1.32 16.08
CA LYS A 46 35.00 -0.57 16.62
C LYS A 46 34.33 0.30 15.56
N PHE A 47 35.12 0.94 14.69
CA PHE A 47 34.61 1.74 13.57
C PHE A 47 33.90 0.89 12.53
N TYR A 48 34.48 -0.26 12.16
CA TYR A 48 33.88 -1.23 11.24
C TYR A 48 32.55 -1.79 11.78
N ILE A 49 32.49 -2.12 13.08
CA ILE A 49 31.24 -2.58 13.73
C ILE A 49 30.17 -1.47 13.71
N ARG A 50 30.53 -0.23 14.03
CA ARG A 50 29.59 0.92 13.96
C ARG A 50 29.03 1.14 12.56
N ILE A 51 29.87 1.10 11.53
CA ILE A 51 29.44 1.22 10.12
C ILE A 51 28.56 0.04 9.71
N LYS A 52 28.91 -1.18 10.12
CA LYS A 52 28.14 -2.40 9.81
C LYS A 52 26.77 -2.38 10.51
N MET A 53 26.70 -1.86 11.73
CA MET A 53 25.44 -1.65 12.46
C MET A 53 24.58 -0.57 11.78
N TYR A 54 25.16 0.58 11.41
CA TYR A 54 24.42 1.66 10.74
C TYR A 54 23.88 1.22 9.36
N LYS A 55 24.66 0.46 8.58
CA LYS A 55 24.19 -0.13 7.32
C LYS A 55 23.04 -1.14 7.52
N ARG A 56 23.09 -1.96 8.58
CA ARG A 56 21.99 -2.89 8.92
C ARG A 56 20.71 -2.15 9.33
N ILE A 57 20.83 -1.10 10.14
CA ILE A 57 19.68 -0.28 10.56
C ILE A 57 19.07 0.46 9.37
N LEU A 58 19.91 1.05 8.50
CA LEU A 58 19.46 1.73 7.28
C LEU A 58 18.72 0.79 6.33
N PHE A 59 19.19 -0.46 6.18
CA PHE A 59 18.55 -1.47 5.33
C PHE A 59 17.19 -1.95 5.87
N ILE A 60 17.03 -2.00 7.20
CA ILE A 60 15.75 -2.37 7.84
C ILE A 60 14.72 -1.24 7.68
N LEU A 61 15.13 0.01 7.83
CA LEU A 61 14.25 1.18 7.66
C LEU A 61 13.74 1.33 6.22
N THR A 62 14.56 1.00 5.21
CA THR A 62 14.13 0.99 3.81
C THR A 62 13.15 -0.14 3.50
N PHE A 63 13.21 -1.25 4.24
CA PHE A 63 12.29 -2.39 4.05
C PHE A 63 10.91 -2.12 4.67
N ILE A 64 10.88 -1.44 5.82
CA ILE A 64 9.63 -1.10 6.54
C ILE A 64 8.77 -0.09 5.75
N SER A 65 9.36 0.83 4.98
CA SER A 65 8.57 1.80 4.19
C SER A 65 7.82 1.14 3.02
N THR A 66 8.30 0.00 2.51
CA THR A 66 7.66 -0.71 1.39
C THR A 66 6.44 -1.54 1.81
N LEU A 67 6.24 -1.74 3.11
CA LEU A 67 5.09 -2.47 3.67
C LEU A 67 3.82 -1.62 3.85
N PHE A 68 3.88 -0.30 3.60
CA PHE A 68 2.75 0.61 3.83
C PHE A 68 1.89 0.93 2.61
N PHE A 69 2.19 0.40 1.41
CA PHE A 69 1.49 0.81 0.17
C PHE A 69 0.63 -0.26 -0.53
N THR A 70 0.30 -1.38 0.13
CA THR A 70 -0.64 -2.35 -0.47
C THR A 70 -1.89 -2.56 0.37
N ALA A 71 -2.54 -1.46 0.76
CA ALA A 71 -3.98 -1.50 0.99
C ALA A 71 -4.67 -1.41 -0.38
N CYS A 72 -4.81 -2.54 -1.09
CA CYS A 72 -5.74 -2.62 -2.20
C CYS A 72 -7.15 -2.61 -1.59
N THR A 73 -7.76 -1.43 -1.50
CA THR A 73 -9.19 -1.32 -1.22
C THR A 73 -9.91 -1.95 -2.40
N LYS A 74 -10.62 -3.03 -2.16
CA LYS A 74 -11.45 -3.71 -3.16
C LYS A 74 -12.65 -2.81 -3.43
N SER A 75 -12.49 -1.84 -4.33
CA SER A 75 -13.58 -0.96 -4.79
C SER A 75 -14.67 -1.83 -5.40
N ASN A 76 -15.90 -1.66 -4.93
CA ASN A 76 -17.05 -2.33 -5.52
C ASN A 76 -17.32 -1.70 -6.90
N ALA A 77 -17.44 -2.52 -7.95
CA ALA A 77 -17.54 -2.04 -9.33
C ALA A 77 -18.77 -1.15 -9.64
N LEU A 78 -19.75 -1.12 -8.73
CA LEU A 78 -20.94 -0.27 -8.79
C LEU A 78 -20.76 1.05 -8.04
N GLU A 79 -19.84 1.14 -7.09
CA GLU A 79 -19.71 2.31 -6.23
C GLU A 79 -19.29 3.54 -7.06
N GLU A 80 -20.00 4.65 -6.85
CA GLU A 80 -19.83 5.91 -7.57
C GLU A 80 -20.07 5.82 -9.10
N ALA A 81 -21.01 4.97 -9.54
CA ALA A 81 -21.38 4.83 -10.94
C ALA A 81 -22.85 5.24 -11.22
N SER A 82 -23.10 5.82 -12.39
CA SER A 82 -24.43 6.20 -12.90
C SER A 82 -24.72 5.49 -14.23
N PHE A 83 -25.96 5.07 -14.42
CA PHE A 83 -26.42 4.33 -15.60
C PHE A 83 -27.81 4.79 -16.04
N LYS A 84 -28.01 4.88 -17.36
CA LYS A 84 -29.30 5.17 -18.01
C LYS A 84 -29.98 3.89 -18.44
N ALA A 85 -31.30 3.80 -18.23
CA ALA A 85 -32.08 2.63 -18.63
C ALA A 85 -32.17 2.52 -20.16
N LEU A 86 -31.98 1.30 -20.67
CA LEU A 86 -32.19 0.97 -22.08
C LEU A 86 -33.43 0.09 -22.27
N GLU A 87 -33.59 -0.92 -21.42
CA GLU A 87 -34.58 -1.97 -21.59
C GLU A 87 -35.03 -2.49 -20.22
N PHE A 88 -36.35 -2.64 -20.02
CA PHE A 88 -36.94 -3.37 -18.90
C PHE A 88 -37.76 -4.53 -19.44
N ASN A 89 -37.55 -5.75 -18.94
CA ASN A 89 -38.30 -6.96 -19.32
C ASN A 89 -38.47 -7.16 -20.83
N SER A 90 -37.43 -6.89 -21.63
CA SER A 90 -37.47 -6.98 -23.11
C SER A 90 -38.26 -5.90 -23.84
N LYS A 91 -38.67 -4.84 -23.14
CA LYS A 91 -39.28 -3.64 -23.71
C LYS A 91 -38.25 -2.51 -23.70
N GLU A 92 -38.01 -1.90 -24.87
CA GLU A 92 -37.16 -0.71 -24.96
C GLU A 92 -37.83 0.48 -24.27
N ILE A 93 -37.04 1.18 -23.46
CA ILE A 93 -37.47 2.43 -22.82
C ILE A 93 -37.22 3.54 -23.82
N LEU A 94 -38.26 3.95 -24.56
CA LEU A 94 -38.19 5.08 -25.47
C LEU A 94 -37.75 6.34 -24.68
N ASN A 95 -36.92 7.18 -25.30
CA ASN A 95 -36.44 8.44 -24.74
C ASN A 95 -37.60 9.38 -24.38
N SER A 96 -38.18 9.17 -23.21
CA SER A 96 -39.09 10.09 -22.53
C SER A 96 -38.32 11.39 -22.23
N PRO A 97 -38.98 12.56 -22.13
CA PRO A 97 -38.31 13.81 -21.76
C PRO A 97 -37.51 13.72 -20.45
N LYS A 98 -37.82 12.76 -19.59
CA LYS A 98 -37.05 12.43 -18.39
C LYS A 98 -36.54 10.99 -18.50
N VAL A 99 -35.23 10.85 -18.72
CA VAL A 99 -34.59 9.54 -18.93
C VAL A 99 -34.47 8.81 -17.60
N ALA A 100 -35.02 7.61 -17.52
CA ALA A 100 -34.89 6.74 -16.35
C ALA A 100 -33.41 6.38 -16.11
N ASN A 101 -32.95 6.50 -14.87
CA ASN A 101 -31.56 6.26 -14.51
C ASN A 101 -31.43 5.71 -13.08
N ILE A 102 -30.26 5.13 -12.81
CA ILE A 102 -29.86 4.61 -11.52
C ILE A 102 -28.42 4.99 -11.24
N SER A 103 -28.17 5.48 -10.04
CA SER A 103 -26.85 5.84 -9.55
C SER A 103 -26.59 5.15 -8.21
N PHE A 104 -25.37 4.67 -8.07
CA PHE A 104 -24.87 3.99 -6.88
C PHE A 104 -23.86 4.91 -6.21
N GLY A 105 -24.21 5.43 -5.05
CA GLY A 105 -23.38 6.32 -4.25
C GLY A 105 -22.54 5.60 -3.21
N LYS A 106 -21.77 6.40 -2.47
CA LYS A 106 -21.08 6.01 -1.24
C LYS A 106 -22.06 5.54 -0.18
N ASP A 107 -21.55 4.83 0.81
CA ASP A 107 -22.30 4.36 1.97
C ASP A 107 -23.53 3.52 1.59
N LEU A 108 -23.40 2.69 0.54
CA LEU A 108 -24.43 1.73 0.13
C LEU A 108 -25.76 2.39 -0.28
N LYS A 109 -25.72 3.63 -0.81
CA LYS A 109 -26.91 4.37 -1.25
C LYS A 109 -27.18 4.17 -2.74
N VAL A 110 -28.44 3.96 -3.10
CA VAL A 110 -28.89 3.94 -4.48
C VAL A 110 -29.95 5.03 -4.67
N TYR A 111 -29.91 5.73 -5.79
CA TYR A 111 -30.85 6.79 -6.11
C TYR A 111 -30.95 6.99 -7.62
N GLY A 112 -31.97 7.71 -8.07
CA GLY A 112 -32.12 8.01 -9.49
C GLY A 112 -33.52 8.47 -9.83
N ASN A 113 -33.88 8.28 -11.09
CA ASN A 113 -35.17 8.63 -11.65
C ASN A 113 -35.83 7.41 -12.31
N LEU A 114 -37.09 7.17 -11.98
CA LEU A 114 -37.90 6.06 -12.49
C LEU A 114 -38.59 6.37 -13.83
N GLY A 115 -38.18 7.42 -14.54
CA GLY A 115 -38.84 7.97 -15.74
C GLY A 115 -39.87 9.07 -15.42
N CYS A 116 -40.48 9.04 -14.24
CA CYS A 116 -41.36 10.09 -13.73
C CYS A 116 -40.84 10.62 -12.39
N ASN A 117 -40.93 9.77 -11.37
CA ASN A 117 -40.55 10.06 -10.01
C ASN A 117 -39.07 9.85 -9.73
N ASN A 118 -38.54 10.59 -8.76
CA ASN A 118 -37.22 10.32 -8.22
C ASN A 118 -37.33 9.25 -7.15
N PHE A 119 -36.30 8.43 -7.01
CA PHE A 119 -36.22 7.41 -5.97
C PHE A 119 -34.91 7.46 -5.21
N PHE A 120 -34.93 6.90 -4.01
CA PHE A 120 -33.78 6.72 -3.14
C PHE A 120 -33.95 5.45 -2.31
N GLY A 121 -32.84 4.85 -1.92
CA GLY A 121 -32.82 3.66 -1.09
C GLY A 121 -31.39 3.24 -0.78
N THR A 122 -31.25 2.00 -0.33
CA THR A 122 -29.96 1.38 -0.06
C THR A 122 -29.76 0.16 -0.93
N TYR A 123 -28.51 -0.27 -1.12
CA TYR A 123 -28.18 -1.50 -1.82
C TYR A 123 -27.13 -2.30 -1.04
N LEU A 124 -27.13 -3.61 -1.21
CA LEU A 124 -26.11 -4.50 -0.67
C LEU A 124 -25.52 -5.32 -1.81
N ILE A 125 -24.19 -5.43 -1.83
CA ILE A 125 -23.46 -6.28 -2.76
C ILE A 125 -22.72 -7.34 -1.97
N GLU A 126 -23.01 -8.59 -2.29
CA GLU A 126 -22.25 -9.74 -1.81
C GLU A 126 -21.76 -10.55 -3.00
N LYS A 127 -20.46 -10.42 -3.32
CA LYS A 127 -19.83 -10.99 -4.52
C LYS A 127 -20.49 -10.46 -5.81
N SER A 128 -21.41 -11.23 -6.38
CA SER A 128 -22.19 -10.91 -7.60
C SER A 128 -23.69 -10.78 -7.32
N ASN A 129 -24.10 -10.97 -6.07
CA ASN A 129 -25.47 -10.75 -5.64
C ASN A 129 -25.67 -9.26 -5.41
N LEU A 130 -26.79 -8.74 -5.89
CA LEU A 130 -27.24 -7.38 -5.66
C LEU A 130 -28.63 -7.44 -5.05
N VAL A 131 -28.79 -6.80 -3.90
CA VAL A 131 -30.07 -6.62 -3.24
C VAL A 131 -30.30 -5.13 -3.11
N ILE A 132 -31.41 -4.64 -3.67
CA ILE A 132 -31.90 -3.30 -3.37
C ILE A 132 -32.78 -3.42 -2.13
N GLY A 133 -32.52 -2.56 -1.14
CA GLY A 133 -33.33 -2.48 0.08
C GLY A 133 -34.66 -1.78 -0.16
N GLU A 134 -35.26 -1.26 0.89
CA GLU A 134 -36.49 -0.45 0.76
C GLU A 134 -36.22 0.79 -0.11
N VAL A 135 -37.10 1.00 -1.09
CA VAL A 135 -37.04 2.12 -2.02
C VAL A 135 -38.16 3.09 -1.68
N GLY A 136 -37.79 4.34 -1.40
CA GLY A 136 -38.70 5.47 -1.35
C GLY A 136 -38.74 6.19 -2.70
N SER A 137 -39.91 6.70 -3.09
CA SER A 137 -40.07 7.52 -4.28
C SER A 137 -40.93 8.76 -4.02
N THR A 138 -40.78 9.77 -4.88
CA THR A 138 -41.71 10.91 -4.90
C THR A 138 -43.06 10.49 -5.51
N MET A 139 -44.11 11.29 -5.32
CA MET A 139 -45.47 11.01 -5.81
C MET A 139 -45.97 12.04 -6.84
N MET A 140 -45.18 12.28 -7.88
CA MET A 140 -45.61 13.05 -9.05
C MET A 140 -46.38 12.17 -10.02
N MET A 141 -47.33 12.76 -10.76
CA MET A 141 -48.07 12.07 -11.81
C MET A 141 -47.52 12.49 -13.17
N CYS A 142 -47.14 11.51 -13.99
CA CYS A 142 -46.73 11.71 -15.38
C CYS A 142 -47.66 10.93 -16.33
N LYS A 143 -47.53 11.19 -17.64
CA LYS A 143 -48.28 10.48 -18.68
C LYS A 143 -47.92 8.99 -18.76
N ASP A 144 -46.64 8.67 -18.56
CA ASP A 144 -46.12 7.31 -18.54
C ASP A 144 -45.75 6.92 -17.10
N MET A 145 -46.68 6.26 -16.43
CA MET A 145 -46.46 5.65 -15.12
C MET A 145 -46.13 4.15 -15.24
N GLU A 146 -46.17 3.59 -16.44
CA GLU A 146 -45.89 2.18 -16.67
C GLU A 146 -44.39 1.92 -16.49
N THR A 147 -43.57 2.76 -17.12
CA THR A 147 -42.10 2.74 -16.96
C THR A 147 -41.68 2.82 -15.49
N GLU A 148 -42.33 3.68 -14.69
CA GLU A 148 -42.02 3.79 -13.26
C GLU A 148 -42.30 2.50 -12.50
N ARG A 149 -43.48 1.89 -12.72
CA ARG A 149 -43.85 0.63 -12.07
C ARG A 149 -42.96 -0.52 -12.50
N GLU A 150 -42.64 -0.60 -13.79
CA GLU A 150 -41.73 -1.61 -14.32
C GLU A 150 -40.34 -1.48 -13.67
N PHE A 151 -39.84 -0.26 -13.53
CA PHE A 151 -38.55 -0.02 -12.90
C PHE A 151 -38.57 -0.38 -11.40
N LEU A 152 -39.60 0.01 -10.65
CA LEU A 152 -39.75 -0.40 -9.25
C LEU A 152 -39.73 -1.93 -9.11
N ASN A 153 -40.48 -2.64 -9.97
CA ASN A 153 -40.49 -4.11 -9.97
C ASN A 153 -39.10 -4.69 -10.27
N VAL A 154 -38.33 -4.07 -11.18
CA VAL A 154 -36.93 -4.47 -11.46
C VAL A 154 -36.06 -4.32 -10.21
N LEU A 155 -36.17 -3.18 -9.50
CA LEU A 155 -35.40 -2.92 -8.28
C LEU A 155 -35.72 -3.95 -7.17
N GLU A 156 -36.99 -4.33 -7.02
CA GLU A 156 -37.41 -5.34 -6.04
C GLU A 156 -36.98 -6.77 -6.44
N SER A 157 -36.98 -7.06 -7.74
CA SER A 157 -36.78 -8.42 -8.27
C SER A 157 -35.33 -8.79 -8.49
N VAL A 158 -34.42 -7.82 -8.62
CA VAL A 158 -33.00 -8.10 -8.88
C VAL A 158 -32.39 -8.98 -7.79
N LYS A 159 -31.57 -9.94 -8.24
CA LYS A 159 -30.79 -10.83 -7.36
C LYS A 159 -29.32 -10.83 -7.70
N THR A 160 -29.00 -10.73 -8.99
CA THR A 160 -27.61 -10.64 -9.43
C THR A 160 -27.47 -9.59 -10.52
N TYR A 161 -26.23 -9.18 -10.73
CA TYR A 161 -25.90 -8.20 -11.77
C TYR A 161 -24.62 -8.61 -12.51
N THR A 162 -24.44 -8.07 -13.70
CA THR A 162 -23.16 -8.13 -14.41
C THR A 162 -22.90 -6.81 -15.09
N ILE A 163 -21.64 -6.38 -15.08
CA ILE A 163 -21.16 -5.27 -15.89
C ILE A 163 -20.34 -5.84 -17.04
N LYS A 164 -20.74 -5.58 -18.28
CA LYS A 164 -19.98 -5.95 -19.49
C LYS A 164 -19.79 -4.73 -20.36
N GLU A 165 -18.53 -4.45 -20.70
CA GLU A 165 -18.12 -3.26 -21.46
C GLU A 165 -18.58 -1.99 -20.73
N ASN A 166 -19.73 -1.44 -21.09
CA ASN A 166 -20.36 -0.29 -20.44
C ASN A 166 -21.84 -0.53 -20.07
N ASN A 167 -22.29 -1.78 -20.12
CA ASN A 167 -23.67 -2.14 -19.82
C ASN A 167 -23.78 -2.78 -18.45
N LEU A 168 -24.69 -2.29 -17.64
CA LEU A 168 -25.15 -2.93 -16.42
C LEU A 168 -26.38 -3.78 -16.76
N ILE A 169 -26.34 -5.06 -16.40
CA ILE A 169 -27.41 -6.01 -16.68
C ILE A 169 -27.87 -6.60 -15.36
N PHE A 170 -29.17 -6.53 -15.10
CA PHE A 170 -29.80 -7.11 -13.91
C PHE A 170 -30.48 -8.43 -14.26
N PHE A 171 -30.36 -9.37 -13.33
CA PHE A 171 -30.96 -10.68 -13.41
C PHE A 171 -31.83 -10.96 -12.19
N ASP A 172 -32.95 -11.64 -12.41
CA ASP A 172 -33.82 -12.15 -11.35
C ASP A 172 -33.28 -13.44 -10.73
N LYS A 173 -34.08 -14.05 -9.85
CA LYS A 173 -33.78 -15.33 -9.18
C LYS A 173 -33.62 -16.52 -10.15
N ASP A 174 -34.19 -16.44 -11.35
CA ASP A 174 -34.19 -17.49 -12.35
C ASP A 174 -33.11 -17.24 -13.43
N ASN A 175 -32.20 -16.28 -13.18
CA ASN A 175 -31.17 -15.81 -14.12
C ASN A 175 -31.71 -15.22 -15.42
N LYS A 176 -32.97 -14.75 -15.44
CA LYS A 176 -33.54 -14.04 -16.57
C LYS A 176 -33.10 -12.58 -16.52
N ILE A 177 -32.77 -12.00 -17.68
CA ILE A 177 -32.49 -10.57 -17.80
C ILE A 177 -33.79 -9.80 -17.59
N ILE A 178 -33.81 -8.94 -16.58
CA ILE A 178 -34.97 -8.10 -16.25
C ILE A 178 -34.72 -6.62 -16.57
N ALA A 179 -33.46 -6.19 -16.65
CA ALA A 179 -33.12 -4.84 -17.08
C ALA A 179 -31.72 -4.74 -17.68
N LYS A 180 -31.56 -3.78 -18.60
CA LYS A 180 -30.29 -3.35 -19.16
C LYS A 180 -30.16 -1.85 -19.05
N PHE A 181 -28.98 -1.40 -18.66
CA PHE A 181 -28.61 0.00 -18.54
C PHE A 181 -27.27 0.24 -19.23
N VAL A 182 -27.07 1.45 -19.73
CA VAL A 182 -25.79 1.92 -20.27
C VAL A 182 -25.17 2.91 -19.30
N LYS A 183 -23.85 2.82 -19.11
CA LYS A 183 -23.10 3.79 -18.31
C LYS A 183 -23.31 5.20 -18.88
N GLU A 184 -23.59 6.15 -17.98
CA GLU A 184 -23.74 7.56 -18.32
C GLU A 184 -22.41 8.25 -18.63
#